data_AF-A0A4Y8BUH8-F1
#
_entry.id   AF-A0A4Y8BUH8-F1
#
_cell.length_a   1.000
_cell.length_b   1.000
_cell.length_c   1.000
_cell.angle_alpha   90.00
_cell.angle_beta   90.00
_cell.angle_gamma   90.00
#
_symmetry.space_group_name_H-M   'P 1'
#
loop_
_entity.id
_entity.type
_entity.pdbx_description
1 polymer ?
#
loop_
_entity_poly.entity_id
_entity_poly.type
_entity_poly.pdbx_seq_one_letter_code
_entity_poly.pdbx_strand_id
1 'polypeptide(L)' 'MDTINIGVLTLSDRASSGIYEDKATAEIERVLNSYIKNDIIYHKELIPD' A
#
# COMPACT_ATOMS: atom_id res chain seq x y z
N MET A 1 -7.47 5.29 -21.07
CA MET A 1 -6.29 4.90 -20.27
C MET A 1 -6.61 3.56 -19.67
N ASP A 2 -5.67 2.64 -19.67
CA ASP A 2 -5.88 1.33 -19.05
C ASP A 2 -5.85 1.45 -17.53
N THR A 3 -6.66 0.63 -16.85
CA THR A 3 -6.63 0.51 -15.40
C THR A 3 -5.41 -0.29 -14.97
N ILE A 4 -4.64 0.23 -14.02
CA ILE A 4 -3.42 -0.40 -13.50
C ILE A 4 -3.76 -1.08 -12.17
N ASN A 5 -3.29 -2.32 -11.98
CA ASN A 5 -3.44 -3.03 -10.72
C ASN A 5 -2.10 -3.07 -10.00
N ILE A 6 -2.06 -2.66 -8.73
CA ILE A 6 -0.82 -2.59 -7.93
C ILE A 6 -1.01 -3.34 -6.62
N GLY A 7 -0.13 -4.29 -6.34
CA GLY A 7 -0.03 -4.96 -5.05
C GLY A 7 0.93 -4.23 -4.11
N VAL A 8 0.52 -4.03 -2.85
CA VAL A 8 1.37 -3.50 -1.77
C VAL A 8 1.36 -4.53 -0.64
N LEU A 9 2.55 -5.05 -0.31
CA LEU A 9 2.76 -5.99 0.80
C LEU A 9 3.65 -5.34 1.85
N THR A 10 3.11 -5.14 3.04
CA THR A 10 3.85 -4.60 4.18
C THR A 10 4.19 -5.74 5.14
N LEU A 11 5.46 -5.85 5.51
CA LEU A 11 5.98 -6.82 6.47
C LEU A 11 6.26 -6.10 7.79
N SER A 12 5.50 -6.44 8.84
CA SER A 12 5.72 -5.90 10.18
C SER A 12 4.92 -6.64 11.25
N ASP A 13 5.62 -7.27 12.20
CA ASP A 13 5.07 -7.84 13.43
C ASP A 13 4.23 -6.83 14.22
N ARG A 14 4.75 -5.60 14.35
CA ARG A 14 4.15 -4.56 15.18
C ARG A 14 2.90 -3.97 14.53
N ALA A 15 2.93 -3.69 13.23
CA ALA A 15 1.73 -3.20 12.55
C ALA A 15 0.68 -4.29 12.43
N SER A 16 1.07 -5.51 12.07
CA SER A 16 0.15 -6.65 11.97
C SER A 16 -0.48 -7.01 13.33
N SER A 17 0.24 -6.80 14.43
CA SER A 17 -0.28 -6.95 15.80
C SER A 17 -1.04 -5.72 16.34
N GLY A 18 -1.20 -4.66 15.53
CA GLY A 18 -1.91 -3.43 15.93
C GLY A 18 -1.18 -2.55 16.95
N ILE A 19 0.12 -2.79 17.20
CA ILE A 19 0.94 -1.97 18.10
C ILE A 19 1.16 -0.57 17.51
N TYR A 20 1.28 -0.48 16.19
CA TYR A 20 1.24 0.78 15.47
C TYR A 20 0.44 0.68 14.17
N GLU A 21 0.04 1.84 13.66
CA GLU A 21 -0.62 1.97 12.36
C GLU A 21 0.39 1.80 11.20
N ASP A 22 0.00 1.08 10.15
CA ASP A 22 0.75 1.02 8.90
C ASP A 22 0.59 2.32 8.10
N LYS A 23 1.55 3.23 8.29
CA LYS A 23 1.65 4.48 7.53
C LYS A 23 2.43 4.32 6.22
N ALA A 24 3.16 3.21 6.06
CA ALA A 24 4.00 2.99 4.88
C ALA A 24 3.14 2.75 3.64
N THR A 25 2.11 1.91 3.77
CA THR A 25 1.17 1.64 2.67
C THR A 25 0.46 2.91 2.18
N ALA A 26 0.01 3.76 3.10
CA ALA A 26 -0.65 5.02 2.76
C ALA A 26 0.29 5.98 2.00
N GLU A 27 1.56 6.03 2.39
CA GLU A 27 2.55 6.89 1.74
C GLU A 27 2.92 6.38 0.33
N ILE A 28 2.98 5.05 0.14
CA ILE A 28 3.17 4.43 -1.17
C ILE A 28 2.02 4.84 -2.12
N GLU A 29 0.77 4.72 -1.67
CA GLU A 29 -0.40 5.13 -2.47
C GLU A 29 -0.31 6.63 -2.82
N ARG A 30 0.02 7.48 -1.84
CA ARG A 30 0.16 8.93 -2.04
C ARG A 30 1.18 9.27 -3.12
N VAL A 31 2.36 8.65 -3.05
CA VAL A 31 3.47 8.89 -3.98
C VAL A 31 3.09 8.38 -5.37
N LEU A 32 2.60 7.15 -5.50
CA LEU A 32 2.23 6.56 -6.79
C LEU A 32 1.11 7.36 -7.48
N ASN A 33 0.10 7.81 -6.74
CA ASN A 33 -0.96 8.67 -7.27
C ASN A 33 -0.46 10.05 -7.75
N SER A 34 0.69 10.52 -7.24
CA SER A 34 1.27 11.78 -7.70
C SER A 34 1.88 11.66 -9.12
N TYR A 35 2.41 10.48 -9.45
CA TYR A 35 3.11 10.20 -10.71
C TYR A 35 2.23 9.54 -11.78
N ILE A 36 1.39 8.59 -11.37
CA ILE A 36 0.57 7.79 -12.28
C ILE A 36 -0.79 8.47 -12.45
N LYS A 37 -1.19 8.72 -13.70
CA LYS A 37 -2.46 9.39 -14.05
C LYS A 37 -3.57 8.45 -14.48
N ASN A 38 -3.25 7.17 -14.68
CA ASN A 38 -4.23 6.12 -14.92
C ASN A 38 -5.04 5.86 -13.65
N ASP A 39 -6.24 5.28 -13.82
CA ASP A 39 -6.95 4.69 -12.70
C ASP A 39 -6.13 3.52 -12.13
N ILE A 40 -5.97 3.51 -10.81
CA ILE A 40 -5.21 2.48 -10.09
C ILE A 40 -6.13 1.73 -9.14
N ILE A 41 -6.06 0.41 -9.17
CA ILE A 41 -6.65 -0.49 -8.18
C ILE A 41 -5.51 -1.02 -7.30
N TYR A 42 -5.55 -0.67 -6.02
CA TYR A 42 -4.59 -1.15 -5.04
C TYR A 42 -5.09 -2.42 -4.34
N HIS A 43 -4.24 -3.43 -4.25
CA HIS A 43 -4.41 -4.63 -3.44
C HIS A 43 -3.40 -4.59 -2.31
N LYS A 44 -3.85 -4.51 -1.06
CA LYS A 44 -3.00 -4.24 0.10
C LYS A 44 -3.06 -5.39 1.09
N GLU A 45 -1.90 -5.85 1.52
CA GLU A 45 -1.75 -6.88 2.55
C GLU A 45 -0.71 -6.43 3.58
N LEU A 46 -0.99 -6.68 4.85
CA LEU A 46 -0.09 -6.43 5.96
C LEU A 46 0.09 -7.75 6.72
N ILE A 47 1.30 -8.27 6.72
CA ILE A 47 1.62 -9.54 7.37
C ILE A 47 2.80 -9.37 8.35
N PRO A 48 2.95 -10.26 9.34
CA PRO A 48 4.12 -10.31 10.22
C PRO A 48 5.41 -10.61 9.45
N ASP A 49 6.56 -10.24 10.01
CA ASP A 49 7.90 -10.51 9.45
C ASP A 49 8.60 -11.71 10.09
#